data_AF-A0A9W6Y701-F1
#
_entry.id   AF-A0A9W6Y701-F1
#
_cell.length_a   1.000
_cell.length_b   1.000
_cell.length_c   1.000
_cell.angle_alpha   90.00
_cell.angle_beta   90.00
_cell.angle_gamma   90.00
#
_symmetry.space_group_name_H-M   'P 1'
#
loop_
_entity.id
_entity.type
_entity.pdbx_description
1 polymer ?
#
loop_
_entity_poly.entity_id
_entity_poly.type
_entity_poly.pdbx_seq_one_letter_code
_entity_poly.pdbx_strand_id
1 'polypeptide(L)'
;MDSRGWTASVVGNISKWMDLDAATLDARLSAEKVFKQEVAWASHLSVPAVMLPTPRHAHASANYARVLNQSLTQAQYLQFWVRIPLTPKQQSNAKEPMEVDAVAGLRAAAVMETDEDEEEPLTDPWEVWDSLRARCEYHPKLHVALEVTADLPSAEEIQRWLGEPVKVRGYHSRSMR
;
A
#
# COMPACT_ATOMS: atom_id res chain seq x y z
N MET A 1 -23.57 9.49 19.48
CA MET A 1 -22.89 10.05 18.30
C MET A 1 -23.96 10.45 17.32
N ASP A 2 -24.10 11.74 17.06
CA ASP A 2 -25.09 12.26 16.12
C ASP A 2 -24.67 11.92 14.69
N SER A 3 -25.62 11.79 13.75
CA SER A 3 -25.33 11.43 12.35
C SER A 3 -24.27 12.31 11.70
N ARG A 4 -24.20 13.60 12.10
CA ARG A 4 -23.17 14.57 11.64
C ARG A 4 -21.77 14.30 12.17
N GLY A 5 -21.65 13.77 13.39
CA GLY A 5 -20.37 13.38 13.98
C GLY A 5 -19.82 12.11 13.34
N TRP A 6 -20.69 11.19 12.92
CA TRP A 6 -20.30 9.97 12.23
C TRP A 6 -19.72 10.26 10.83
N THR A 7 -20.38 11.10 10.03
CA THR A 7 -19.88 11.54 8.72
C THR A 7 -18.64 12.43 8.80
N ALA A 8 -18.25 12.93 9.97
CA ALA A 8 -17.05 13.74 10.13
C ALA A 8 -15.83 12.92 10.61
N SER A 9 -16.05 11.78 11.25
CA SER A 9 -14.99 11.01 11.93
C SER A 9 -14.76 9.60 11.38
N VAL A 10 -15.60 9.14 10.46
CA VAL A 10 -15.42 7.83 9.83
C VAL A 10 -14.56 7.96 8.59
N VAL A 11 -13.61 7.06 8.43
CA VAL A 11 -12.82 6.91 7.20
C VAL A 11 -13.02 5.49 6.70
N GLY A 12 -13.43 5.34 5.45
CA GLY A 12 -13.60 4.04 4.82
C GLY A 12 -12.24 3.39 4.65
N ASN A 13 -12.11 2.08 4.86
CA ASN A 13 -10.86 1.37 4.62
C ASN A 13 -11.08 0.37 3.49
N ILE A 14 -10.37 0.58 2.39
CA ILE A 14 -10.43 -0.28 1.22
C ILE A 14 -9.77 -1.62 1.53
N SER A 15 -10.34 -2.71 1.02
CA SER A 15 -9.88 -4.06 1.30
C SER A 15 -8.41 -4.28 0.89
N LYS A 16 -7.56 -4.73 1.83
CA LYS A 16 -6.10 -4.92 1.63
C LYS A 16 -5.73 -6.06 0.69
N TRP A 17 -6.64 -7.00 0.46
CA TRP A 17 -6.40 -8.18 -0.37
C TRP A 17 -6.54 -7.89 -1.86
N MET A 18 -7.14 -6.75 -2.22
CA MET A 18 -7.33 -6.38 -3.62
C MET A 18 -5.99 -6.07 -4.27
N ASP A 19 -5.75 -6.75 -5.39
CA ASP A 19 -4.59 -6.52 -6.23
C ASP A 19 -5.07 -6.09 -7.63
N LEU A 20 -4.94 -4.79 -7.91
CA LEU A 20 -5.38 -4.20 -9.17
C LEU A 20 -4.40 -4.48 -10.31
N ASP A 21 -3.17 -4.89 -10.01
CA ASP A 21 -2.11 -5.15 -10.99
C ASP A 21 -1.72 -6.64 -11.05
N ALA A 22 -2.57 -7.53 -10.51
CA ALA A 22 -2.36 -8.98 -10.51
C ALA A 22 -2.04 -9.54 -11.90
N ALA A 23 -1.20 -10.56 -12.00
CA ALA A 23 -0.80 -11.14 -13.30
C ALA A 23 -1.98 -11.71 -14.11
N THR A 24 -3.03 -12.20 -13.45
CA THR A 24 -4.20 -12.81 -14.10
C THR A 24 -5.30 -11.78 -14.37
N LEU A 25 -5.92 -11.87 -15.55
CA LEU A 25 -6.99 -10.95 -15.96
C LEU A 25 -8.20 -11.02 -15.03
N ASP A 26 -8.60 -12.23 -14.61
CA ASP A 26 -9.77 -12.41 -13.75
C ASP A 26 -9.58 -11.79 -12.36
N ALA A 27 -8.38 -11.89 -11.79
CA ALA A 27 -8.06 -11.25 -10.52
C ALA A 27 -8.11 -9.72 -10.66
N ARG A 28 -7.53 -9.16 -11.73
CA ARG A 28 -7.59 -7.72 -12.01
C ARG A 28 -9.00 -7.20 -12.18
N LEU A 29 -9.83 -7.88 -12.98
CA LEU A 29 -11.22 -7.47 -13.22
C LEU A 29 -12.08 -7.61 -11.96
N SER A 30 -11.84 -8.65 -11.16
CA SER A 30 -12.54 -8.85 -9.89
C SER A 30 -12.14 -7.78 -8.87
N ALA A 31 -10.84 -7.47 -8.74
CA ALA A 31 -10.34 -6.40 -7.89
C ALA A 31 -10.87 -5.04 -8.32
N GLU A 32 -10.92 -4.73 -9.63
CA GLU A 32 -11.48 -3.47 -10.13
C GLU A 32 -12.98 -3.33 -9.80
N LYS A 33 -13.75 -4.41 -9.94
CA LYS A 33 -15.19 -4.42 -9.58
C LYS A 33 -15.39 -4.16 -8.09
N VAL A 34 -14.65 -4.87 -7.23
CA VAL A 34 -14.76 -4.70 -5.77
C VAL A 34 -14.30 -3.31 -5.36
N PHE A 35 -13.21 -2.80 -5.92
CA PHE A 35 -12.75 -1.44 -5.63
C PHE A 35 -13.81 -0.38 -5.96
N LYS A 36 -14.40 -0.44 -7.17
CA LYS A 36 -15.47 0.47 -7.58
C LYS A 36 -16.69 0.37 -6.67
N GLN A 37 -17.03 -0.85 -6.24
CA GLN A 37 -18.13 -1.09 -5.32
C GLN A 37 -17.86 -0.49 -3.93
N GLU A 38 -16.67 -0.66 -3.37
CA GLU A 38 -16.29 -0.06 -2.08
C GLU A 38 -16.29 1.48 -2.14
N VAL A 39 -15.80 2.06 -3.24
CA VAL A 39 -15.84 3.52 -3.46
C VAL A 39 -17.28 4.02 -3.60
N ALA A 40 -18.13 3.29 -4.32
CA ALA A 40 -19.55 3.63 -4.44
C ALA A 40 -20.27 3.56 -3.09
N TRP A 41 -19.95 2.56 -2.26
CA TRP A 41 -20.46 2.46 -0.89
C TRP A 41 -20.00 3.60 0.00
N ALA A 42 -18.72 3.96 -0.03
CA ALA A 42 -18.19 5.09 0.73
C ALA A 42 -18.86 6.41 0.33
N SER A 43 -19.11 6.58 -0.97
CA SER A 43 -19.86 7.72 -1.49
C SER A 43 -21.32 7.69 -1.02
N HIS A 44 -22.00 6.53 -1.10
CA HIS A 44 -23.39 6.43 -0.64
C HIS A 44 -23.55 6.74 0.86
N LEU A 45 -22.57 6.34 1.68
CA LEU A 45 -22.53 6.62 3.12
C LEU A 45 -22.04 8.03 3.46
N SER A 46 -21.74 8.87 2.45
CA SER A 46 -21.20 10.23 2.62
C SER A 46 -19.98 10.27 3.54
N VAL A 47 -19.10 9.27 3.41
CA VAL A 47 -17.83 9.21 4.14
C VAL A 47 -16.91 10.30 3.59
N PRO A 48 -16.17 11.04 4.44
CA PRO A 48 -15.32 12.14 4.02
C PRO A 48 -14.07 11.67 3.28
N ALA A 49 -13.56 10.47 3.62
CA ALA A 49 -12.34 9.93 3.02
C ALA A 49 -12.34 8.39 2.98
N VAL A 50 -11.58 7.84 2.02
CA VAL A 50 -11.23 6.41 1.94
C VAL A 50 -9.73 6.21 2.02
N MET A 51 -9.30 5.25 2.86
CA MET A 51 -7.94 4.77 2.94
C MET A 51 -7.72 3.69 1.88
N LEU A 52 -6.72 3.87 1.03
CA LEU A 52 -6.28 2.84 0.10
C LEU A 52 -5.09 2.06 0.66
N PRO A 53 -4.97 0.77 0.32
CA PRO A 53 -3.77 0.01 0.65
C PRO A 53 -2.54 0.58 -0.06
N THR A 54 -1.37 0.28 0.49
CA THR A 54 -0.09 0.56 -0.18
C THR A 54 -0.04 -0.21 -1.51
N PRO A 55 0.36 0.43 -2.63
CA PRO A 55 0.57 -0.29 -3.88
C PRO A 55 1.57 -1.43 -3.67
N ARG A 56 1.19 -2.66 -4.07
CA ARG A 56 2.06 -3.84 -3.93
C ARG A 56 3.20 -3.83 -4.95
N HIS A 57 2.93 -3.30 -6.14
CA HIS A 57 3.88 -3.24 -7.23
C HIS A 57 4.28 -1.79 -7.47
N ALA A 58 5.37 -1.35 -6.84
CA ALA A 58 5.85 0.04 -6.95
C ALA A 58 6.00 0.48 -8.42
N HIS A 59 6.66 -0.34 -9.25
CA HIS A 59 6.94 -0.02 -10.64
C HIS A 59 5.85 -0.43 -11.64
N ALA A 60 4.98 -1.38 -11.29
CA ALA A 60 3.93 -1.92 -12.18
C ALA A 60 2.50 -1.51 -11.80
N SER A 61 2.33 -0.40 -11.08
CA SER A 61 1.03 0.10 -10.56
C SER A 61 0.14 0.84 -11.59
N ALA A 62 0.28 0.53 -12.88
CA ALA A 62 -0.39 1.29 -13.95
C ALA A 62 -1.92 1.13 -13.91
N ASN A 63 -2.44 -0.07 -13.63
CA ASN A 63 -3.87 -0.30 -13.55
C ASN A 63 -4.43 0.28 -12.26
N TYR A 64 -3.70 0.15 -11.15
CA TYR A 64 -4.05 0.80 -9.89
C TYR A 64 -4.22 2.32 -10.06
N ALA A 65 -3.23 2.99 -10.65
CA ALA A 65 -3.28 4.42 -10.89
C ALA A 65 -4.44 4.81 -11.83
N ARG A 66 -4.69 4.04 -12.89
CA ARG A 66 -5.80 4.28 -13.83
C ARG A 66 -7.16 4.21 -13.13
N VAL A 67 -7.41 3.14 -12.37
CA VAL A 67 -8.69 2.93 -11.68
C VAL A 67 -8.87 3.98 -10.57
N LEU A 68 -7.79 4.34 -9.88
CA LEU A 68 -7.78 5.41 -8.88
C LEU A 68 -8.09 6.77 -9.53
N ASN A 69 -7.44 7.13 -10.63
CA ASN A 69 -7.68 8.40 -11.33
C ASN A 69 -9.12 8.50 -11.84
N GLN A 70 -9.67 7.40 -12.39
CA GLN A 70 -11.08 7.33 -12.77
C GLN A 70 -12.01 7.63 -11.57
N SER A 71 -11.70 7.07 -10.41
CA SER A 71 -12.50 7.24 -9.19
C SER A 71 -12.36 8.63 -8.57
N LEU A 72 -11.14 9.20 -8.59
CA LEU A 72 -10.84 10.57 -8.17
C LEU A 72 -11.65 11.60 -8.97
N THR A 73 -11.73 11.41 -10.29
CA THR A 73 -12.47 12.28 -11.20
C THR A 73 -13.98 12.17 -11.00
N GLN A 74 -14.49 10.96 -10.74
CA GLN A 74 -15.93 10.72 -10.54
C GLN A 74 -16.42 11.16 -9.15
N ALA A 75 -15.56 11.09 -8.13
CA ALA A 75 -15.91 11.46 -6.77
C ALA A 75 -16.12 12.97 -6.63
N GLN A 76 -17.26 13.39 -6.09
CA GLN A 76 -17.53 14.83 -5.89
C GLN A 76 -16.85 15.38 -4.63
N TYR A 77 -17.00 14.69 -3.50
CA TYR A 77 -16.51 15.14 -2.19
C TYR A 77 -15.59 14.13 -1.48
N LEU A 78 -15.48 12.90 -2.00
CA LEU A 78 -14.69 11.83 -1.37
C LEU A 78 -13.18 12.09 -1.53
N GLN A 79 -12.46 12.09 -0.42
CA GLN A 79 -10.99 12.19 -0.40
C GLN A 79 -10.35 10.80 -0.44
N PHE A 80 -9.21 10.66 -1.11
CA PHE A 80 -8.50 9.38 -1.24
C PHE A 80 -7.15 9.47 -0.54
N TRP A 81 -6.94 8.63 0.47
CA TRP A 81 -5.74 8.64 1.29
C TRP A 81 -4.95 7.34 1.07
N VAL A 82 -3.82 7.42 0.39
CA VAL A 82 -3.01 6.23 0.11
C VAL A 82 -2.09 5.96 1.28
N ARG A 83 -2.15 4.74 1.83
CA ARG A 83 -1.28 4.34 2.94
C ARG A 83 0.12 4.05 2.46
N ILE A 84 1.11 4.75 2.99
CA ILE A 84 2.51 4.52 2.62
C ILE A 84 3.33 4.42 3.91
N PRO A 85 4.09 3.34 4.11
CA PRO A 85 4.95 3.21 5.29
C PRO A 85 6.10 4.22 5.20
N LEU A 86 6.47 4.81 6.32
CA LEU A 86 7.54 5.80 6.37
C LEU A 86 8.92 5.19 6.13
N THR A 87 9.15 3.96 6.61
CA THR A 87 10.31 3.16 6.24
C THR A 87 9.90 2.07 5.25
N PRO A 88 10.81 1.65 4.34
CA PRO A 88 10.59 0.45 3.56
C PRO A 88 10.26 -0.67 4.53
N LYS A 89 9.15 -1.39 4.30
CA LYS A 89 8.95 -2.64 4.99
C LYS A 89 10.03 -3.56 4.44
N GLN A 90 11.16 -3.67 5.14
CA GLN A 90 11.92 -4.90 5.12
C GLN A 90 10.87 -5.98 5.29
N GLN A 91 10.66 -6.81 4.27
CA GLN A 91 9.94 -8.05 4.46
C GLN A 91 10.74 -8.74 5.56
N SER A 92 10.27 -8.63 6.81
CA SER A 92 10.73 -9.50 7.87
C SER A 92 10.22 -10.87 7.45
N ASN A 93 10.98 -11.48 6.56
CA ASN A 93 11.08 -12.90 6.46
C ASN A 93 11.55 -13.32 7.84
N ALA A 94 10.60 -13.55 8.74
CA ALA A 94 10.81 -14.41 9.86
C ALA A 94 11.06 -15.79 9.24
N LYS A 95 12.27 -15.99 8.69
CA LYS A 95 12.92 -17.28 8.70
C LYS A 95 12.99 -17.63 10.18
N GLU A 96 11.98 -18.33 10.67
CA GLU A 96 12.17 -19.16 11.84
C GLU A 96 13.45 -19.97 11.57
N PRO A 97 14.46 -19.95 12.47
CA PRO A 97 15.65 -20.74 12.28
C PRO A 97 15.24 -22.21 12.38
N MET A 98 14.97 -22.85 11.24
CA MET A 98 14.71 -24.28 11.19
C MET A 98 16.04 -24.99 11.39
N GLU A 99 16.16 -25.60 12.57
CA GLU A 99 17.25 -26.45 12.99
C GLU A 99 17.54 -27.51 11.92
N VAL A 100 18.81 -27.64 11.53
CA VAL A 100 19.29 -28.63 10.57
C VAL A 100 19.34 -29.99 11.25
N ASP A 101 18.30 -30.81 11.06
CA ASP A 101 18.36 -32.23 11.42
C ASP A 101 19.05 -33.01 10.28
N ALA A 102 20.14 -33.67 10.62
CA ALA A 102 20.95 -34.45 9.70
C ALA A 102 20.27 -35.79 9.37
N VAL A 103 20.76 -36.42 8.29
CA VAL A 103 20.61 -37.85 7.95
C VAL A 103 19.57 -38.22 6.87
N ALA A 104 19.92 -38.02 5.60
CA ALA A 104 19.76 -38.95 4.46
C ALA A 104 20.30 -38.26 3.19
N GLY A 105 21.42 -38.65 2.58
CA GLY A 105 21.61 -39.95 1.94
C GLY A 105 21.57 -39.81 0.40
N LEU A 106 22.58 -39.13 -0.17
CA LEU A 106 23.13 -39.26 -1.53
C LEU A 106 22.18 -39.50 -2.73
N ARG A 107 21.88 -38.43 -3.49
CA ARG A 107 21.86 -38.46 -4.96
C ARG A 107 22.58 -37.23 -5.51
N ALA A 108 23.73 -37.48 -6.12
CA ALA A 108 24.61 -36.48 -6.68
C ALA A 108 24.13 -36.00 -8.07
N ALA A 109 24.55 -34.76 -8.38
CA ALA A 109 24.68 -34.12 -9.70
C ALA A 109 23.46 -33.41 -10.29
N ALA A 110 23.22 -32.18 -9.81
CA ALA A 110 23.13 -30.98 -10.66
C ALA A 110 23.32 -29.76 -9.74
N VAL A 111 24.57 -29.37 -9.53
CA VAL A 111 24.90 -28.08 -8.91
C VAL A 111 24.65 -27.03 -9.98
N MET A 112 23.49 -26.38 -9.91
CA MET A 112 23.25 -25.12 -10.56
C MET A 112 23.17 -24.10 -9.43
N GLU A 113 24.32 -23.47 -9.14
CA GLU A 113 24.37 -22.24 -8.36
C GLU A 113 23.58 -21.20 -9.16
N THR A 114 22.34 -20.99 -8.73
CA THR A 114 21.58 -19.77 -9.04
C THR A 114 21.40 -19.08 -7.70
N ASP A 115 22.52 -18.56 -7.18
CA ASP A 115 22.51 -17.45 -6.22
C ASP A 115 22.07 -16.20 -7.00
N GLU A 116 20.79 -16.18 -7.37
CA GLU A 116 20.06 -14.96 -7.68
C GLU A 116 19.00 -14.87 -6.58
N ASP A 117 19.46 -14.57 -5.36
CA ASP A 117 18.66 -13.81 -4.42
C ASP A 117 18.25 -12.53 -5.19
N GLU A 118 17.11 -12.60 -5.88
CA GLU A 118 16.37 -11.44 -6.35
C GLU A 118 15.95 -10.68 -5.09
N GLU A 119 16.89 -9.95 -4.48
CA GLU A 119 16.58 -8.86 -3.58
C GLU A 119 15.71 -7.91 -4.39
N GLU A 120 14.38 -8.03 -4.25
CA GLU A 120 13.46 -7.03 -4.75
C GLU A 120 14.03 -5.69 -4.29
N PRO A 121 14.41 -4.79 -5.22
CA PRO A 121 15.11 -3.57 -4.86
C PRO A 121 14.26 -2.86 -3.82
N LEU A 122 14.85 -2.60 -2.64
CA LEU A 122 14.23 -1.89 -1.54
C LEU A 122 13.67 -0.56 -2.09
N THR A 123 12.42 -0.59 -2.55
CA THR A 123 11.88 0.53 -3.31
C THR A 123 11.53 1.60 -2.30
N ASP A 124 12.08 2.79 -2.47
CA ASP A 124 11.83 3.93 -1.58
C ASP A 124 10.31 4.20 -1.54
N PRO A 125 9.67 4.13 -0.36
CA PRO A 125 8.24 4.43 -0.21
C PRO A 125 7.86 5.80 -0.78
N TRP A 126 8.78 6.77 -0.76
CA TRP A 126 8.57 8.07 -1.36
C TRP A 126 8.48 8.01 -2.89
N GLU A 127 9.34 7.22 -3.56
CA GLU A 127 9.26 7.03 -5.02
C GLU A 127 7.96 6.33 -5.44
N VAL A 128 7.47 5.39 -4.62
CA VAL A 128 6.16 4.74 -4.84
C VAL A 128 5.04 5.77 -4.81
N TRP A 129 5.07 6.67 -3.82
CA TRP A 129 4.12 7.77 -3.71
C TRP A 129 4.20 8.72 -4.90
N ASP A 130 5.39 9.22 -5.20
CA ASP A 130 5.62 10.22 -6.24
C ASP A 130 5.21 9.67 -7.61
N SER A 131 5.61 8.43 -7.91
CA SER A 131 5.19 7.73 -9.14
C SER A 131 3.67 7.60 -9.25
N LEU A 132 2.99 7.25 -8.16
CA LEU A 132 1.53 7.13 -8.14
C LEU A 132 0.87 8.50 -8.32
N ARG A 133 1.37 9.52 -7.61
CA ARG A 133 0.87 10.89 -7.65
C ARG A 133 1.03 11.49 -9.05
N ALA A 134 2.17 11.27 -9.70
CA ALA A 134 2.43 11.68 -11.06
C ALA A 134 1.47 11.01 -12.06
N ARG A 135 1.21 9.71 -11.92
CA ARG A 135 0.23 8.98 -12.76
C ARG A 135 -1.22 9.42 -12.53
N CYS A 136 -1.51 9.97 -11.36
CA CYS A 136 -2.81 10.55 -11.01
C CYS A 136 -2.87 12.08 -11.26
N GLU A 137 -1.91 12.64 -12.03
CA GLU A 137 -1.89 14.06 -12.43
C GLU A 137 -1.96 15.03 -11.24
N TYR A 138 -1.37 14.67 -10.11
CA TYR A 138 -1.35 15.52 -8.90
C TYR A 138 -2.74 15.93 -8.41
N HIS A 139 -3.73 15.05 -8.57
CA HIS A 139 -5.14 15.36 -8.25
C HIS A 139 -5.31 15.89 -6.81
N PRO A 140 -6.04 17.00 -6.59
CA PRO A 140 -6.11 17.68 -5.28
C PRO A 140 -6.82 16.87 -4.19
N LYS A 141 -7.56 15.83 -4.57
CA LYS A 141 -8.24 14.90 -3.65
C LYS A 141 -7.40 13.69 -3.24
N LEU A 142 -6.20 13.58 -3.80
CA LEU A 142 -5.27 12.51 -3.52
C LEU A 142 -4.29 12.98 -2.43
N HIS A 143 -4.30 12.28 -1.31
CA HIS A 143 -3.44 12.57 -0.16
C HIS A 143 -2.65 11.33 0.22
N VAL A 144 -1.48 11.54 0.83
CA VAL A 144 -0.70 10.45 1.40
C VAL A 144 -1.00 10.32 2.87
N ALA A 145 -1.24 9.10 3.33
CA ALA A 145 -1.34 8.75 4.73
C ALA A 145 -0.09 7.97 5.15
N LEU A 146 0.84 8.70 5.74
CA LEU A 146 2.09 8.13 6.24
C LEU A 146 1.83 7.29 7.49
N GLU A 147 2.32 6.04 7.46
CA GLU A 147 2.35 5.18 8.64
C GLU A 147 3.74 5.28 9.28
N VAL A 148 3.79 5.91 10.46
CA VAL A 148 5.02 6.02 11.25
C VAL A 148 5.33 4.64 11.86
N THR A 149 6.44 4.06 11.43
CA THR A 149 7.02 2.81 11.92
C THR A 149 7.84 3.08 13.20
N ALA A 150 8.22 2.02 13.93
CA ALA A 150 8.96 2.15 15.19
C ALA A 150 10.35 2.77 15.00
N ASP A 151 10.94 2.54 13.83
CA ASP A 151 12.22 3.10 13.42
C ASP A 151 11.97 4.42 12.69
N LEU A 152 12.52 5.50 13.24
CA LEU A 152 12.47 6.81 12.60
C LEU A 152 13.46 6.81 11.43
N PRO A 153 13.03 7.14 10.20
CA PRO A 153 13.94 7.28 9.07
C PRO A 153 14.90 8.46 9.29
N SER A 154 15.88 8.60 8.40
CA SER A 154 16.80 9.73 8.41
C SER A 154 16.08 11.08 8.24
N ALA A 155 16.70 12.16 8.72
CA ALA A 155 16.13 13.51 8.60
C ALA A 155 15.91 13.93 7.13
N GLU A 156 16.71 13.42 6.20
CA GLU A 156 16.57 13.69 4.76
C GLU A 156 15.30 13.05 4.18
N GLU A 157 14.99 11.82 4.57
CA GLU A 157 13.76 11.13 4.16
C GLU A 157 12.53 11.87 4.69
N ILE A 158 12.57 12.37 5.93
CA ILE A 158 11.49 13.19 6.51
C ILE A 158 11.33 14.51 5.74
N GLN A 159 12.43 15.15 5.34
CA GLN A 159 12.40 16.39 4.58
C GLN A 159 11.67 16.24 3.23
N ARG A 160 11.80 15.08 2.56
CA ARG A 160 11.08 14.78 1.31
C ARG A 160 9.56 14.77 1.49
N TRP A 161 9.06 14.42 2.67
CA TRP A 161 7.63 14.40 2.98
C TRP A 161 7.07 15.77 3.41
N LEU A 162 7.92 16.76 3.74
CA LEU A 162 7.47 18.08 4.21
C LEU A 162 6.74 18.91 3.14
N GLY A 163 6.96 18.62 1.85
CA GLY A 163 6.28 19.26 0.72
C GLY A 163 5.03 18.50 0.22
N GLU A 164 4.77 17.31 0.76
CA GLU A 164 3.71 16.43 0.29
C GLU A 164 2.38 16.69 1.02
N PRO A 165 1.21 16.42 0.39
CA PRO A 165 -0.10 16.60 1.02
C PRO A 165 -0.39 15.46 2.03
N VAL A 166 0.37 15.44 3.13
CA VAL A 166 0.35 14.39 4.16
C VAL A 166 -0.86 14.56 5.09
N LYS A 167 -1.63 13.47 5.24
CA LYS A 167 -2.65 13.28 6.28
C LYS A 167 -2.15 12.20 7.24
N VAL A 168 -1.53 12.62 8.35
CA VAL A 168 -0.86 11.70 9.30
C VAL A 168 -1.83 10.66 9.86
N ARG A 169 -1.44 9.37 9.83
CA ARG A 169 -2.16 8.27 10.49
C ARG A 169 -1.29 7.64 11.57
N GLY A 170 -1.85 7.50 12.76
CA GLY A 170 -1.15 7.21 14.01
C GLY A 170 -0.45 5.85 14.15
N TYR A 171 0.39 5.84 15.18
CA TYR A 171 1.36 4.85 15.64
C TYR A 171 0.92 3.37 15.57
N HIS A 172 1.83 2.52 15.09
CA HIS A 172 1.78 1.08 15.33
C HIS A 172 2.33 0.79 16.73
N SER A 173 1.45 0.68 17.74
CA SER A 173 1.83 0.12 19.05
C SER A 173 2.10 -1.38 18.87
N ARG A 174 3.37 -1.78 18.75
CA ARG A 174 3.76 -3.15 19.08
C ARG A 174 3.65 -3.28 20.59
N SER A 175 2.51 -3.77 21.06
CA SER A 175 2.40 -4.33 22.41
C SER A 175 3.30 -5.56 22.46
N MET A 176 4.49 -5.41 23.06
CA MET A 176 5.29 -6.53 23.54
C MET A 176 4.40 -7.40 24.44
N ARG A 177 4.32 -8.68 24.13
CA ARG A 177 4.00 -9.76 25.08
C ARG A 177 5.18 -10.71 25.08
#